data_AF-A0A258RNZ4-F1
#
_entry.id   AF-A0A258RNZ4-F1
#
_cell.length_a   1.000
_cell.length_b   1.000
_cell.length_c   1.000
_cell.angle_alpha   90.00
_cell.angle_beta   90.00
_cell.angle_gamma   90.00
#
_symmetry.space_group_name_H-M   'P 1'
#
loop_
_entity.id
_entity.type
_entity.pdbx_description
1 polymer ?
#
loop_
_entity_poly.entity_id
_entity_poly.type
_entity_poly.pdbx_seq_one_letter_code
_entity_poly.pdbx_strand_id
1 'polypeptide(L)'
;MPKSAFAANSQAKVAAMAVRAQLTGAKAFPARYSNTCWSLIDTDDAVKVGGRYAPADGRIKEIEGFVSKTDESADLRKQTGAENIGWYAAITADIFG
;
A
#
# COMPACT_ATOMS: atom_id res chain seq x y z
N MET A 1 0.00 8.14 -6.83
CA MET A 1 -0.09 6.74 -6.40
C MET A 1 -0.03 5.83 -7.62
N PRO A 2 0.68 4.69 -7.55
CA PRO A 2 0.73 3.71 -8.65
C PRO A 2 -0.60 2.97 -8.82
N LYS A 3 -0.81 2.36 -9.98
CA LYS A 3 -1.98 1.51 -10.29
C LYS A 3 -1.72 0.07 -9.80
N SER A 4 -1.93 -0.17 -8.51
CA SER A 4 -1.70 -1.47 -7.86
C SER A 4 -2.92 -1.92 -7.05
N ALA A 5 -2.96 -3.20 -6.68
CA ALA A 5 -3.99 -3.74 -5.78
C ALA A 5 -3.95 -3.07 -4.39
N PHE A 6 -2.76 -2.79 -3.86
CA PHE A 6 -2.60 -2.09 -2.58
C PHE A 6 -3.22 -0.69 -2.66
N ALA A 7 -2.85 0.08 -3.69
CA ALA A 7 -3.38 1.43 -3.88
C ALA A 7 -4.92 1.41 -4.03
N ALA A 8 -5.46 0.44 -4.79
CA ALA A 8 -6.90 0.28 -4.96
C ALA A 8 -7.61 -0.03 -3.64
N ASN A 9 -7.10 -0.97 -2.84
CA ASN A 9 -7.64 -1.28 -1.51
C ASN A 9 -7.62 -0.06 -0.58
N SER A 10 -6.49 0.65 -0.54
CA SER A 10 -6.33 1.86 0.28
C SER A 10 -7.32 2.96 -0.12
N GLN A 11 -7.51 3.18 -1.41
CA GLN A 11 -8.49 4.14 -1.94
C GLN A 11 -9.94 3.71 -1.66
N ALA A 12 -10.25 2.42 -1.80
CA ALA A 12 -11.58 1.89 -1.51
C ALA A 12 -12.00 2.13 -0.07
N LYS A 13 -11.08 1.94 0.90
CA LYS A 13 -11.34 2.22 2.32
C LYS A 13 -11.62 3.71 2.57
N VAL A 14 -10.84 4.60 1.97
CA VAL A 14 -11.09 6.05 2.06
C VAL A 14 -12.45 6.42 1.45
N ALA A 15 -12.77 5.88 0.27
CA ALA A 15 -14.04 6.13 -0.39
C ALA A 15 -15.23 5.64 0.44
N ALA A 16 -15.17 4.42 0.97
CA ALA A 16 -16.22 3.85 1.81
C ALA A 16 -16.45 4.68 3.08
N MET A 17 -15.37 5.14 3.72
CA MET A 17 -15.45 6.01 4.90
C MET A 17 -16.05 7.38 4.59
N ALA A 18 -15.71 7.97 3.43
CA ALA A 18 -16.28 9.23 2.98
C ALA A 18 -17.79 9.10 2.69
N VAL A 19 -18.20 8.04 1.98
CA VAL A 19 -19.61 7.75 1.70
C VAL A 19 -20.39 7.57 3.01
N ARG A 20 -19.88 6.76 3.95
CA ARG A 20 -20.52 6.59 5.26
C ARG A 20 -20.68 7.91 6.00
N ALA A 21 -19.61 8.71 6.08
CA ALA A 21 -19.66 10.01 6.77
C ALA A 21 -20.71 10.95 6.17
N GLN A 22 -20.81 11.01 4.84
CA GLN A 22 -21.81 11.82 4.14
C GLN A 22 -23.24 11.32 4.37
N LEU A 23 -23.46 10.01 4.37
CA LEU A 23 -24.79 9.43 4.55
C LEU A 23 -25.29 9.51 5.99
N THR A 24 -24.39 9.43 6.99
CA THR A 24 -24.80 9.38 8.40
C THR A 24 -24.55 10.68 9.16
N GLY A 25 -23.97 11.70 8.52
CA GLY A 25 -23.51 12.92 9.20
C GLY A 25 -22.37 12.67 10.21
N ALA A 26 -21.68 11.54 10.13
CA ALA A 26 -20.59 11.23 11.03
C ALA A 26 -19.34 12.07 10.70
N LYS A 27 -18.44 12.22 11.67
CA LYS A 27 -17.17 12.92 11.47
C LYS A 27 -16.34 12.25 10.37
N ALA A 28 -15.99 13.02 9.35
CA ALA A 28 -15.00 12.63 8.35
C ALA A 28 -13.59 12.94 8.86
N PHE A 29 -12.64 12.04 8.57
CA PHE A 29 -11.22 12.23 8.87
C PHE A 29 -10.44 12.49 7.58
N PRO A 30 -9.31 13.23 7.65
CA PRO A 30 -8.46 13.42 6.48
C PRO A 30 -8.04 12.09 5.87
N ALA A 31 -8.14 12.01 4.54
CA ALA A 31 -7.74 10.81 3.82
C ALA A 31 -6.24 10.54 3.96
N ARG A 32 -5.90 9.28 4.23
CA ARG A 32 -4.53 8.77 4.25
C ARG A 32 -4.49 7.55 3.36
N TYR A 33 -3.46 7.47 2.54
CA TYR A 33 -3.28 6.35 1.62
C TYR A 33 -1.90 5.73 1.78
N SER A 34 -1.80 4.47 1.43
CA SER A 34 -0.53 3.73 1.40
C SER A 34 -0.49 2.82 0.18
N ASN A 35 0.72 2.53 -0.25
CA ASN A 35 1.00 1.54 -1.29
C ASN A 35 2.30 0.82 -0.97
N THR A 36 2.35 -0.47 -1.26
CA THR A 36 3.60 -1.19 -1.48
C THR A 36 3.39 -2.20 -2.60
N CYS A 37 4.34 -2.28 -3.53
CA CYS A 37 4.41 -3.27 -4.58
C CYS A 37 5.70 -4.07 -4.40
N TRP A 38 5.57 -5.39 -4.39
CA TRP A 38 6.70 -6.31 -4.38
C TRP A 38 6.92 -6.88 -5.77
N SER A 39 8.18 -7.16 -6.08
CA SER A 39 8.60 -7.89 -7.27
C SER A 39 9.51 -9.03 -6.84
N LEU A 40 9.14 -10.27 -7.14
CA LEU A 40 10.01 -11.43 -6.98
C LEU A 40 10.90 -11.52 -8.22
N ILE A 41 12.21 -11.44 -8.04
CA ILE A 41 13.20 -11.51 -9.10
C ILE A 41 13.58 -12.98 -9.34
N ASP A 42 13.89 -13.68 -8.25
CA ASP A 42 14.20 -15.12 -8.22
C ASP A 42 13.78 -15.70 -6.86
N THR A 43 14.01 -17.00 -6.67
CA THR A 43 13.89 -17.68 -5.38
C THR A 43 14.74 -16.95 -4.33
N ASP A 44 14.11 -16.60 -3.20
CA ASP A 44 14.72 -15.84 -2.11
C ASP A 44 15.26 -14.43 -2.49
N ASP A 45 14.94 -13.91 -3.69
CA ASP A 45 15.31 -12.56 -4.12
C ASP A 45 14.08 -11.73 -4.49
N ALA A 46 13.69 -10.82 -3.60
CA ALA A 46 12.58 -9.92 -3.82
C ALA A 46 12.92 -8.48 -3.48
N VAL A 47 12.30 -7.55 -4.21
CA VAL A 47 12.41 -6.10 -4.02
C VAL A 47 11.05 -5.49 -3.83
N LYS A 48 11.01 -4.29 -3.24
CA LYS A 48 9.75 -3.56 -3.05
C LYS A 48 9.88 -2.06 -3.26
N VAL A 49 8.77 -1.44 -3.61
CA VAL A 49 8.61 0.01 -3.72
C VAL A 49 7.28 0.42 -3.09
N GLY A 50 7.27 1.48 -2.31
CA GLY A 50 6.08 1.89 -1.58
C GLY A 50 6.16 3.27 -0.99
N GLY A 51 5.09 3.66 -0.30
CA GLY A 51 5.03 4.96 0.32
C GLY A 51 3.68 5.28 0.97
N ARG A 52 3.66 6.41 1.66
CA ARG A 52 2.48 7.07 2.23
C ARG A 52 2.10 8.26 1.37
N TYR A 53 0.80 8.41 1.15
CA TYR A 53 0.25 9.48 0.33
C TYR A 53 -0.88 10.19 1.07
N ALA A 54 -1.07 11.48 0.77
CA ALA A 54 -2.13 12.29 1.33
C ALA A 54 -2.62 13.35 0.32
N PRO A 55 -3.84 13.90 0.51
CA PRO A 55 -4.27 15.07 -0.24
C PRO A 55 -3.36 16.27 0.03
N ALA A 56 -2.86 16.90 -1.03
CA ALA A 56 -2.12 18.16 -1.00
C ALA A 56 -2.34 18.90 -2.32
N ASP A 57 -2.69 20.19 -2.24
CA ASP A 57 -2.95 21.06 -3.40
C ASP A 57 -3.98 20.49 -4.39
N GLY A 58 -5.08 19.94 -3.86
CA GLY A 58 -6.16 19.35 -4.67
C GLY A 58 -5.79 18.04 -5.38
N ARG A 59 -4.61 17.45 -5.10
CA ARG A 59 -4.14 16.20 -5.68
C ARG A 59 -3.71 15.22 -4.59
N ILE A 60 -3.57 13.93 -4.93
CA ILE A 60 -2.92 12.97 -4.04
C ILE A 60 -1.41 13.04 -4.28
N LYS A 61 -0.64 13.45 -3.26
CA LYS A 61 0.83 13.53 -3.31
C LYS A 61 1.48 12.50 -2.40
N GLU A 62 2.69 12.09 -2.77
CA GLU A 62 3.55 11.29 -1.90
C GLU A 62 4.08 12.16 -0.76
N ILE A 63 3.98 11.65 0.47
CA ILE A 63 4.48 12.31 1.68
C ILE A 63 5.79 11.64 2.12
N GLU A 64 5.90 10.33 1.93
CA GLU A 64 7.09 9.55 2.21
C GLU A 64 7.10 8.35 1.27
N GLY A 65 8.24 8.10 0.63
CA GLY A 65 8.43 6.99 -0.31
C GLY A 65 9.66 6.17 0.05
N PHE A 66 9.69 4.93 -0.40
CA PHE A 66 10.84 4.05 -0.32
C PHE A 66 10.92 3.14 -1.55
N VAL A 67 12.14 2.74 -1.87
CA VAL A 67 12.44 1.70 -2.87
C VAL A 67 13.61 0.88 -2.35
N SER A 68 13.58 -0.43 -2.57
CA SER A 68 14.69 -1.33 -2.29
C SER A 68 15.98 -0.83 -2.94
N LYS A 69 17.09 -0.87 -2.20
CA LYS A 69 18.41 -0.46 -2.71
C LYS A 69 19.05 -1.58 -3.53
N THR A 70 20.01 -1.21 -4.36
CA THR A 70 20.75 -2.16 -5.21
C THR A 70 21.72 -3.04 -4.43
N ASP A 71 22.15 -2.58 -3.25
CA ASP A 71 23.16 -3.19 -2.37
C ASP A 71 22.57 -3.86 -1.12
N GLU A 72 21.27 -4.19 -1.13
CA GLU A 72 20.62 -4.91 -0.04
C GLU A 72 21.22 -6.32 0.12
N SER A 73 21.36 -6.78 1.37
CA SER A 73 21.86 -8.13 1.64
C SER A 73 20.90 -9.20 1.15
N ALA A 74 21.42 -10.39 0.85
CA ALA A 74 20.61 -11.55 0.47
C ALA A 74 19.55 -11.89 1.54
N ASP A 75 19.91 -11.78 2.83
CA ASP A 75 18.95 -11.99 3.93
C ASP A 75 17.79 -11.01 3.90
N LEU A 76 18.04 -9.73 3.58
CA LEU A 76 16.99 -8.72 3.47
C LEU A 76 16.10 -8.95 2.22
N ARG A 77 16.69 -9.35 1.09
CA ARG A 77 15.94 -9.74 -0.12
C ARG A 77 15.03 -10.93 0.15
N LYS A 78 15.53 -11.93 0.86
CA LYS A 78 14.74 -13.10 1.30
C LYS A 78 13.62 -12.72 2.25
N GLN A 79 13.89 -11.86 3.23
CA GLN A 79 12.87 -11.34 4.14
C GLN A 79 11.78 -10.55 3.40
N THR A 80 12.17 -9.76 2.39
CA THR A 80 11.23 -9.04 1.51
C THR A 80 10.32 -10.00 0.76
N GLY A 81 10.82 -11.17 0.37
CA GLY A 81 10.02 -12.25 -0.23
C GLY A 81 8.99 -12.84 0.74
N ALA A 82 9.40 -13.11 1.98
CA ALA A 82 8.48 -13.61 3.01
C ALA A 82 7.37 -12.58 3.34
N GLU A 83 7.72 -11.28 3.40
CA GLU A 83 6.77 -10.19 3.56
C GLU A 83 5.75 -10.12 2.42
N ASN A 84 6.18 -10.32 1.16
CA ASN A 84 5.29 -10.35 0.00
C ASN A 84 4.22 -11.45 0.13
N ILE A 85 4.61 -12.67 0.51
CA ILE A 85 3.67 -13.78 0.67
C ILE A 85 2.68 -13.49 1.80
N GLY A 86 3.15 -12.95 2.93
CA GLY A 86 2.30 -12.50 4.02
C GLY A 86 1.32 -11.40 3.58
N TRP A 87 1.81 -10.43 2.80
CA TRP A 87 0.98 -9.37 2.24
C TRP A 87 -0.11 -9.92 1.32
N TYR A 88 0.21 -10.86 0.42
CA TYR A 88 -0.76 -11.43 -0.51
C TYR A 88 -1.91 -12.14 0.22
N ALA A 89 -1.59 -12.95 1.24
CA ALA A 89 -2.60 -13.59 2.07
C ALA A 89 -3.45 -12.55 2.84
N ALA A 90 -2.81 -11.53 3.41
CA ALA A 90 -3.51 -10.50 4.17
C ALA A 90 -4.42 -9.63 3.30
N ILE A 91 -3.97 -9.18 2.12
CA ILE A 91 -4.75 -8.30 1.26
C ILE A 91 -5.93 -9.04 0.61
N THR A 92 -5.77 -10.31 0.27
CA THR A 92 -6.87 -11.12 -0.27
C THR A 92 -7.94 -11.37 0.80
N ALA A 93 -7.54 -11.71 2.02
CA ALA A 93 -8.46 -11.83 3.15
C ALA A 93 -9.17 -10.50 3.48
N ASP A 94 -8.45 -9.37 3.46
CA ASP A 94 -9.04 -8.05 3.75
C ASP A 94 -10.05 -7.58 2.68
N ILE A 95 -9.86 -7.98 1.41
CA ILE A 95 -10.79 -7.61 0.34
C ILE A 95 -12.00 -8.55 0.28
N PHE A 96 -11.80 -9.85 0.51
CA PHE A 96 -12.79 -10.88 0.17
C PHE A 96 -13.27 -11.77 1.32
N GLY A 97 -12.62 -11.72 2.48
CA GLY A 97 -12.97 -12.52 3.67
C GLY A 97 -13.89 -11.76 4.62
#